data_AF-A0A9E5S7C4-F1
#
_entry.id   AF-A0A9E5S7C4-F1
#
_cell.length_a   1.000
_cell.length_b   1.000
_cell.length_c   1.000
_cell.angle_alpha   90.00
_cell.angle_beta   90.00
_cell.angle_gamma   90.00
#
_symmetry.space_group_name_H-M   'P 1'
#
loop_
_entity.id
_entity.type
_entity.pdbx_description
1 polymer ?
#
loop_
_entity_poly.entity_id
_entity_poly.type
_entity_poly.pdbx_seq_one_letter_code
_entity_poly.pdbx_strand_id
1 'polypeptide(L)'
;MGDSSVKGSQEKIAQIIICTILTVLALLAVLPFVLLVASSLSDEAALLQQGYGFWPRKFSLFAYEYLFLTNYVVIFRAFGITIFNTVVGTSLSLLIAPMLAYPLSRQDYPRARIVTFLVFFTMLFNGGMVPSYIMWTQVFQIKNTLFAYILPTLVFNGFYIILFKSNFATNIHPALIEAAKIDGANEFYIYRKIILPISLPIIAAIGLMVGIGYWNDWVNGLYYINNTNLYSLQVYLNNMLNNMRALIAMSAGMSIDIGELPAIGIRMAIAVVGTIPILILYPFFQRAFIAGITLGGIKE
;
A
#
# COMPACT_ATOMS: atom_id res chain seq x y z
N MET A 1 -22.45 26.00 -32.01
CA MET A 1 -22.93 27.16 -31.23
C MET A 1 -21.87 27.48 -30.20
N GLY A 2 -21.18 28.62 -30.35
CA GLY A 2 -20.41 29.32 -29.32
C GLY A 2 -19.20 28.60 -28.73
N ASP A 3 -18.05 28.71 -29.40
CA ASP A 3 -16.74 28.56 -28.78
C ASP A 3 -16.54 29.72 -27.78
N SER A 4 -16.88 29.50 -26.50
CA SER A 4 -16.67 30.46 -25.42
C SER A 4 -15.23 30.35 -24.89
N SER A 5 -14.25 30.65 -25.74
CA SER A 5 -12.82 30.53 -25.39
C SER A 5 -12.28 31.70 -24.55
N VAL A 6 -13.12 32.66 -24.15
CA VAL A 6 -12.76 33.75 -23.25
C VAL A 6 -13.41 33.52 -21.89
N LYS A 7 -12.68 32.82 -21.01
CA LYS A 7 -13.06 32.66 -19.59
C LYS A 7 -13.41 34.02 -18.98
N GLY A 8 -14.57 34.11 -18.32
CA GLY A 8 -14.99 35.33 -17.65
C GLY A 8 -13.97 35.77 -16.59
N SER A 9 -13.89 37.08 -16.28
CA SER A 9 -12.95 37.59 -15.26
C SER A 9 -13.11 36.87 -13.91
N GLN A 10 -14.35 36.53 -13.54
CA GLN A 10 -14.66 35.74 -12.35
C GLN A 10 -14.16 34.29 -12.44
N GLU A 11 -14.26 33.63 -13.59
CA GLU A 11 -13.74 32.28 -13.81
C GLU A 11 -12.22 32.25 -13.76
N LYS A 12 -11.55 33.29 -14.28
CA LYS A 12 -10.09 33.44 -14.19
C LYS A 12 -9.64 33.63 -12.74
N ILE A 13 -10.34 34.45 -11.96
CA ILE A 13 -10.06 34.64 -10.53
C ILE A 13 -10.28 33.34 -9.75
N ALA A 14 -11.41 32.65 -9.97
CA ALA A 14 -11.70 31.37 -9.35
C ALA A 14 -10.63 30.31 -9.70
N GLN A 15 -10.20 30.24 -10.96
CA GLN A 15 -9.13 29.34 -11.38
C GLN A 15 -7.81 29.66 -10.68
N ILE A 16 -7.43 30.95 -10.58
CA ILE A 16 -6.21 31.36 -9.88
C ILE A 16 -6.27 30.95 -8.40
N ILE A 17 -7.41 31.17 -7.72
CA ILE A 17 -7.60 30.78 -6.32
C ILE A 17 -7.46 29.26 -6.16
N ILE A 18 -8.18 28.48 -6.97
CA ILE A 18 -8.14 27.02 -6.94
C ILE A 18 -6.72 26.51 -7.22
N CYS A 19 -6.06 27.00 -8.27
CA CYS A 19 -4.69 26.62 -8.58
C CYS A 19 -3.73 26.97 -7.43
N THR A 20 -3.87 28.14 -6.82
CA THR A 20 -3.03 28.55 -5.68
C THR A 20 -3.23 27.62 -4.49
N ILE A 21 -4.48 27.32 -4.12
CA ILE A 21 -4.79 26.39 -3.03
C ILE A 21 -4.21 25.00 -3.33
N LEU A 22 -4.42 24.48 -4.54
CA LEU A 22 -3.89 23.18 -4.95
C LEU A 22 -2.36 23.15 -4.96
N THR A 23 -1.69 24.22 -5.37
CA THR A 23 -0.23 24.34 -5.31
C THR A 23 0.26 24.34 -3.87
N VAL A 24 -0.38 25.09 -2.97
CA VAL A 24 -0.01 25.10 -1.54
C VAL A 24 -0.19 23.72 -0.93
N LEU A 25 -1.32 23.04 -1.19
CA LEU A 25 -1.56 21.68 -0.71
C LEU A 25 -0.53 20.69 -1.27
N ALA A 26 -0.18 20.80 -2.55
CA ALA A 26 0.86 19.97 -3.17
C ALA A 26 2.24 20.20 -2.51
N LEU A 27 2.60 21.46 -2.23
CA LEU A 27 3.83 21.79 -1.51
C LEU A 27 3.83 21.19 -0.10
N LEU A 28 2.74 21.36 0.66
CA LEU A 28 2.61 20.78 2.00
C LEU A 28 2.74 19.24 2.01
N ALA A 29 2.33 18.57 0.93
CA ALA A 29 2.50 17.13 0.77
C ALA A 29 3.94 16.72 0.41
N VAL A 30 4.63 17.49 -0.45
CA VAL A 30 5.97 17.15 -0.96
C VAL A 30 7.09 17.57 -0.02
N LEU A 31 6.98 18.74 0.63
CA LEU A 31 8.03 19.31 1.47
C LEU A 31 8.49 18.39 2.63
N PRO A 32 7.61 17.64 3.32
CA PRO A 32 8.04 16.67 4.33
C PRO A 32 8.96 15.58 3.78
N PHE A 33 8.74 15.11 2.54
CA PHE A 33 9.61 14.11 1.91
C PHE A 33 10.97 14.71 1.55
N VAL A 34 11.00 15.96 1.08
CA VAL A 34 12.26 16.68 0.82
C VAL A 34 13.07 16.82 2.11
N LEU A 35 12.42 17.24 3.21
CA LEU A 35 13.06 17.32 4.53
C LEU A 35 13.56 15.97 5.01
N LEU A 36 12.78 14.92 4.82
CA LEU A 36 13.13 13.55 5.20
C LEU A 36 14.39 13.07 4.45
N VAL A 37 14.47 13.31 3.13
CA VAL A 37 15.66 12.98 2.33
C VAL A 37 16.86 13.83 2.72
N ALA A 38 16.69 15.15 2.86
CA ALA A 38 17.78 16.05 3.24
C ALA A 38 18.35 15.71 4.63
N SER A 39 17.47 15.38 5.58
CA SER A 39 17.85 14.98 6.94
C SER A 39 18.54 13.62 6.97
N SER A 40 18.16 12.69 6.08
CA SER A 40 18.83 11.38 5.98
C SER A 40 20.28 11.46 5.49
N LEU A 41 20.63 12.54 4.77
CA LEU A 41 21.95 12.81 4.21
C LEU A 41 22.76 13.82 5.04
N SER A 42 22.24 14.22 6.21
CA SER A 42 22.87 15.20 7.09
C SER A 42 23.62 14.51 8.24
N ASP A 43 24.73 15.12 8.65
CA ASP A 43 25.49 14.73 9.85
C ASP A 43 24.64 14.90 11.13
N GLU A 44 24.70 13.92 12.05
CA GLU A 44 23.87 13.90 13.27
C GLU A 44 24.13 15.11 14.17
N ALA A 45 25.40 15.50 14.35
CA ALA A 45 25.74 16.63 15.21
C ALA A 45 25.18 17.94 14.64
N ALA A 46 25.18 18.08 13.32
CA ALA A 46 24.54 19.20 12.64
C ALA A 46 23.01 19.21 12.83
N LEU A 47 22.35 18.05 12.76
CA LEU A 47 20.90 17.92 12.99
C LEU A 47 20.51 18.28 14.43
N LEU A 48 21.30 17.87 15.43
CA LEU A 48 21.04 18.15 16.84
C LEU A 48 21.25 19.63 17.20
N GLN A 49 22.30 20.26 16.65
CA GLN A 49 22.64 21.64 16.98
C GLN A 49 21.82 22.68 16.22
N GLN A 50 21.49 22.41 14.96
CA GLN A 50 20.96 23.41 14.02
C GLN A 50 19.55 23.10 13.53
N GLY A 51 19.04 21.90 13.84
CA GLY A 51 17.71 21.44 13.44
C GLY A 51 17.62 20.99 11.99
N TYR A 52 16.38 20.74 11.55
CA TYR A 52 16.08 20.26 10.21
C TYR A 52 16.16 21.36 9.16
N GLY A 53 16.66 21.03 7.98
CA GLY A 53 16.72 21.94 6.83
C GLY A 53 16.39 21.22 5.53
N PHE A 54 15.97 21.99 4.52
CA PHE A 54 15.70 21.47 3.18
C PHE A 54 16.97 21.06 2.42
N TRP A 55 18.14 21.48 2.90
CA TRP A 55 19.43 21.13 2.34
C TRP A 55 20.36 20.62 3.44
N PRO A 56 21.13 19.53 3.21
CA PRO A 56 22.07 19.04 4.20
C PRO A 56 23.16 20.10 4.43
N ARG A 57 23.29 20.54 5.69
CA ARG A 57 24.30 21.53 6.07
C ARG A 57 25.71 20.95 6.04
N LYS A 58 25.83 19.72 6.56
CA LYS A 58 27.03 18.89 6.47
C LYS A 58 26.59 17.53 5.94
N PHE A 59 27.09 17.19 4.76
CA PHE A 59 26.75 15.95 4.09
C PHE A 59 27.40 14.75 4.80
N SER A 60 26.62 13.71 5.07
CA SER A 60 27.10 12.46 5.65
C SER A 60 26.30 11.28 5.11
N LEU A 61 27.01 10.21 4.71
CA LEU A 61 26.42 8.94 4.30
C LEU A 61 26.41 7.90 5.43
N PHE A 62 26.85 8.28 6.63
CA PHE A 62 26.98 7.36 7.76
C PHE A 62 25.70 6.57 8.04
N ALA A 63 24.53 7.22 7.98
CA ALA A 63 23.26 6.56 8.20
C ALA A 63 23.00 5.43 7.19
N TYR A 64 23.36 5.64 5.91
CA TYR A 64 23.24 4.63 4.86
C TYR A 64 24.31 3.55 4.97
N GLU A 65 25.54 3.91 5.35
CA GLU A 65 26.61 2.96 5.62
C GLU A 65 26.24 2.03 6.78
N TYR A 66 25.71 2.57 7.87
CA TYR A 66 25.22 1.78 8.99
C TYR A 66 24.08 0.82 8.58
N LEU A 67 23.16 1.29 7.73
CA LEU A 67 22.10 0.44 7.19
C LEU A 67 22.65 -0.69 6.32
N PHE A 68 23.37 -0.31 5.26
CA PHE A 68 23.73 -1.23 4.18
C PHE A 68 25.06 -1.95 4.41
N LEU A 69 26.11 -1.31 4.93
CA LEU A 69 27.42 -1.95 5.08
C LEU A 69 27.46 -2.93 6.27
N THR A 70 26.82 -2.60 7.40
CA THR A 70 26.83 -3.48 8.58
C THR A 70 25.96 -4.72 8.36
N ASN A 71 24.91 -4.65 7.53
CA ASN A 71 23.90 -5.70 7.41
C ASN A 71 23.42 -5.97 5.97
N TYR A 72 24.27 -5.81 4.95
CA TYR A 72 23.87 -5.92 3.53
C TYR A 72 23.09 -7.22 3.25
N VAL A 73 23.59 -8.38 3.69
CA VAL A 73 22.95 -9.69 3.46
C VAL A 73 21.52 -9.71 3.99
N VAL A 74 21.31 -9.13 5.17
CA VAL A 74 20.00 -9.11 5.84
C VAL A 74 19.04 -8.18 5.09
N ILE A 75 19.50 -6.98 4.72
CA ILE A 75 18.68 -6.02 3.99
C ILE A 75 18.29 -6.54 2.61
N PHE A 76 19.23 -7.08 1.83
CA PHE A 76 18.94 -7.63 0.50
C PHE A 76 17.94 -8.78 0.58
N ARG A 77 18.08 -9.67 1.57
CA ARG A 77 17.10 -10.72 1.81
C ARG A 77 15.73 -10.17 2.21
N ALA A 78 15.68 -9.16 3.07
CA ALA A 78 14.45 -8.52 3.49
C ALA A 78 13.73 -7.83 2.32
N PHE A 79 14.47 -7.21 1.41
CA PHE A 79 13.95 -6.72 0.12
C PHE A 79 13.37 -7.86 -0.72
N GLY A 80 14.11 -8.97 -0.87
CA GLY A 80 13.65 -10.14 -1.62
C GLY A 80 12.33 -10.70 -1.08
N ILE A 81 12.21 -10.83 0.25
CA ILE A 81 10.98 -11.27 0.91
C ILE A 81 9.83 -10.29 0.67
N THR A 82 10.10 -8.98 0.78
CA THR A 82 9.08 -7.94 0.56
C THR A 82 8.56 -7.99 -0.87
N ILE A 83 9.47 -8.03 -1.85
CA ILE A 83 9.11 -8.13 -3.27
C ILE A 83 8.30 -9.40 -3.54
N PHE A 84 8.76 -10.55 -3.02
CA PHE A 84 8.05 -11.82 -3.16
C PHE A 84 6.63 -11.72 -2.59
N ASN A 85 6.48 -11.25 -1.35
CA ASN A 85 5.18 -11.13 -0.69
C ASN A 85 4.27 -10.14 -1.44
N THR A 86 4.81 -8.99 -1.87
CA THR A 86 4.05 -8.00 -2.64
C THR A 86 3.57 -8.57 -3.98
N VAL A 87 4.44 -9.22 -4.75
CA VAL A 87 4.06 -9.75 -6.07
C VAL A 87 3.08 -10.92 -5.93
N VAL A 88 3.40 -11.91 -5.10
CA VAL A 88 2.58 -13.11 -4.93
C VAL A 88 1.26 -12.76 -4.24
N GLY A 89 1.31 -11.98 -3.16
CA GLY A 89 0.14 -11.52 -2.43
C GLY A 89 -0.80 -10.68 -3.30
N THR A 90 -0.27 -9.74 -4.08
CA THR A 90 -1.10 -8.92 -4.98
C THR A 90 -1.72 -9.76 -6.08
N SER A 91 -0.94 -10.62 -6.73
CA SER A 91 -1.41 -11.46 -7.83
C SER A 91 -2.53 -12.40 -7.39
N LEU A 92 -2.36 -13.06 -6.24
CA LEU A 92 -3.38 -13.93 -5.68
C LEU A 92 -4.63 -13.15 -5.24
N SER A 93 -4.48 -11.94 -4.71
CA SER A 93 -5.63 -11.11 -4.31
C SER A 93 -6.44 -10.67 -5.54
N LEU A 94 -5.75 -10.28 -6.61
CA LEU A 94 -6.35 -9.93 -7.90
C LEU A 94 -6.89 -11.13 -8.67
N LEU A 95 -6.58 -12.36 -8.24
CA LEU A 95 -7.17 -13.57 -8.79
C LEU A 95 -8.44 -13.95 -8.01
N ILE A 96 -8.37 -13.97 -6.68
CA ILE A 96 -9.43 -14.49 -5.80
C ILE A 96 -10.58 -13.47 -5.66
N ALA A 97 -10.27 -12.20 -5.38
CA ALA A 97 -11.28 -11.20 -5.09
C ALA A 97 -12.26 -10.96 -6.26
N PRO A 98 -11.81 -10.71 -7.51
CA PRO A 98 -12.74 -10.55 -8.63
C PRO A 98 -13.46 -11.85 -9.00
N MET A 99 -12.84 -13.01 -8.80
CA MET A 99 -13.47 -14.30 -9.06
C MET A 99 -14.66 -14.56 -8.12
N LEU A 100 -14.55 -14.18 -6.85
CA LEU A 100 -15.67 -14.22 -5.91
C LEU A 100 -16.68 -13.09 -6.18
N ALA A 101 -16.22 -11.90 -6.54
CA ALA A 101 -17.09 -10.75 -6.77
C ALA A 101 -18.00 -10.91 -7.98
N TYR A 102 -17.55 -11.59 -9.05
CA TYR A 102 -18.31 -11.78 -10.30
C TYR A 102 -19.69 -12.45 -10.11
N PRO A 103 -19.82 -13.64 -9.48
CA PRO A 103 -21.14 -14.22 -9.24
C PRO A 103 -21.97 -13.37 -8.26
N LEU A 104 -21.33 -12.66 -7.32
CA LEU A 104 -22.03 -11.82 -6.36
C LEU A 104 -22.58 -10.53 -6.96
N SER A 105 -21.99 -10.01 -8.04
CA SER A 105 -22.49 -8.82 -8.73
C SER A 105 -23.73 -9.09 -9.57
N ARG A 106 -24.04 -10.36 -9.83
CA ARG A 106 -25.16 -10.76 -10.69
C ARG A 106 -26.46 -10.93 -9.92
N GLN A 107 -27.54 -10.42 -10.51
CA GLN A 107 -28.88 -10.51 -9.93
C GLN A 107 -29.49 -11.92 -10.08
N ASP A 108 -29.05 -12.69 -11.08
CA ASP A 108 -29.53 -14.05 -11.34
C ASP A 108 -28.90 -15.11 -10.42
N TYR A 109 -27.95 -14.73 -9.56
CA TYR A 109 -27.38 -15.63 -8.55
C TYR A 109 -28.21 -15.59 -7.25
N PRO A 110 -29.00 -16.62 -6.91
CA PRO A 110 -29.97 -16.53 -5.81
C PRO A 110 -29.33 -16.31 -4.43
N ARG A 111 -28.08 -16.77 -4.25
CA ARG A 111 -27.34 -16.67 -2.99
C ARG A 111 -26.47 -15.41 -2.90
N ALA A 112 -26.51 -14.53 -3.91
CA ALA A 112 -25.71 -13.31 -3.94
C ALA A 112 -25.91 -12.46 -2.67
N ARG A 113 -27.16 -12.31 -2.23
CA ARG A 113 -27.51 -11.52 -1.04
C ARG A 113 -26.90 -12.09 0.23
N ILE A 114 -27.02 -13.40 0.44
CA ILE A 114 -26.52 -14.07 1.66
C ILE A 114 -24.99 -14.04 1.70
N VAL A 115 -24.32 -14.40 0.60
CA VAL A 115 -22.86 -14.41 0.56
C VAL A 115 -22.29 -13.00 0.65
N THR A 116 -22.92 -12.01 0.01
CA THR A 116 -22.54 -10.60 0.15
C THR A 116 -22.70 -10.14 1.59
N PHE A 117 -23.79 -10.51 2.27
CA PHE A 117 -23.98 -10.22 3.69
C PHE A 117 -22.87 -10.85 4.54
N LEU A 118 -22.49 -12.11 4.29
CA LEU A 118 -21.40 -12.76 5.02
C LEU A 118 -20.05 -12.04 4.82
N VAL A 119 -19.73 -11.61 3.59
CA VAL A 119 -18.52 -10.82 3.30
C VAL A 119 -18.55 -9.48 4.03
N PHE A 120 -19.69 -8.78 4.04
CA PHE A 120 -19.83 -7.54 4.81
C PHE A 120 -19.76 -7.78 6.32
N PHE A 121 -20.33 -8.88 6.81
CA PHE A 121 -20.31 -9.23 8.22
C PHE A 121 -18.89 -9.43 8.72
N THR A 122 -18.03 -10.13 7.96
CA THR A 122 -16.62 -10.33 8.36
C THR A 122 -15.77 -9.05 8.32
N MET A 123 -16.20 -8.03 7.57
CA MET A 123 -15.57 -6.70 7.61
C MET A 123 -15.88 -5.95 8.92
N LEU A 124 -17.10 -6.12 9.44
CA LEU A 124 -17.57 -5.42 10.64
C LEU A 124 -17.27 -6.20 11.92
N PHE A 125 -17.30 -7.52 11.85
CA PHE A 125 -17.12 -8.43 12.97
C PHE A 125 -15.96 -9.39 12.66
N ASN A 126 -14.90 -9.32 13.47
CA ASN A 126 -13.81 -10.28 13.44
C ASN A 126 -13.56 -10.85 14.84
N GLY A 127 -12.88 -12.00 14.92
CA GLY A 127 -12.52 -12.61 16.19
C GLY A 127 -11.48 -11.82 17.00
N GLY A 128 -10.98 -10.69 16.49
CA GLY A 128 -9.89 -9.94 17.11
C GLY A 128 -8.51 -10.61 16.95
N MET A 129 -7.49 -9.96 17.49
CA MET A 129 -6.09 -10.36 17.31
C MET A 129 -5.79 -11.73 17.94
N VAL A 130 -6.21 -11.98 19.19
CA VAL A 130 -5.82 -13.20 19.92
C VAL A 130 -6.40 -14.48 19.29
N PRO A 131 -7.71 -14.57 18.99
CA PRO A 131 -8.26 -15.73 18.29
C PRO A 131 -7.68 -15.92 16.89
N SER A 132 -7.46 -14.83 16.15
CA SER A 132 -6.80 -14.89 14.84
C SER A 132 -5.37 -15.43 14.95
N TYR A 133 -4.64 -15.00 15.98
CA TYR A 133 -3.29 -15.48 16.24
C TYR A 133 -3.26 -16.98 16.52
N ILE A 134 -4.12 -17.47 17.41
CA ILE A 134 -4.26 -18.89 17.75
C ILE A 134 -4.62 -19.70 16.51
N MET A 135 -5.60 -19.23 15.72
CA MET A 135 -6.03 -19.89 14.49
C MET A 135 -4.87 -20.04 13.50
N TRP A 136 -4.15 -18.96 13.19
CA TRP A 136 -3.05 -19.01 12.22
C TRP A 136 -1.84 -19.80 12.72
N THR A 137 -1.52 -19.72 14.02
CA THR A 137 -0.30 -20.34 14.56
C THR A 137 -0.48 -21.78 15.02
N GLN A 138 -1.66 -22.15 15.55
CA GLN A 138 -1.90 -23.47 16.12
C GLN A 138 -2.71 -24.38 15.18
N VAL A 139 -3.72 -23.83 14.48
CA VAL A 139 -4.59 -24.62 13.59
C VAL A 139 -3.97 -24.72 12.20
N PHE A 140 -3.67 -23.58 11.57
CA PHE A 140 -3.06 -23.53 10.23
C PHE A 140 -1.54 -23.67 10.22
N GLN A 141 -0.90 -23.50 11.39
CA GLN A 141 0.54 -23.71 11.60
C GLN A 141 1.43 -22.92 10.62
N ILE A 142 1.02 -21.70 10.24
CA ILE A 142 1.77 -20.88 9.28
C ILE A 142 2.88 -20.03 9.92
N LYS A 143 3.08 -20.14 11.23
CA LYS A 143 4.09 -19.38 11.98
C LYS A 143 5.49 -19.62 11.38
N ASN A 144 6.31 -18.57 11.28
CA ASN A 144 7.65 -18.61 10.70
C ASN A 144 7.68 -19.15 9.26
N THR A 145 6.66 -18.86 8.45
CA THR A 145 6.64 -19.21 7.02
C THR A 145 6.32 -17.98 6.18
N LEU A 146 6.66 -17.98 4.88
CA LEU A 146 6.27 -16.88 3.98
C LEU A 146 4.74 -16.74 3.83
N PHE A 147 3.99 -17.82 4.03
CA PHE A 147 2.52 -17.78 4.04
C PHE A 147 1.96 -16.89 5.15
N ALA A 148 2.72 -16.65 6.22
CA ALA A 148 2.31 -15.77 7.30
C ALA A 148 2.15 -14.31 6.88
N TYR A 149 2.86 -13.86 5.84
CA TYR A 149 2.67 -12.54 5.25
C TYR A 149 1.51 -12.52 4.27
N ILE A 150 1.29 -13.64 3.58
CA ILE A 150 0.33 -13.71 2.47
C ILE A 150 -1.07 -13.98 3.03
N LEU A 151 -1.32 -15.16 3.62
CA LEU A 151 -2.66 -15.67 3.87
C LEU A 151 -3.54 -14.78 4.77
N PRO A 152 -3.05 -14.23 5.90
CA PRO A 152 -3.88 -13.37 6.76
C PRO A 152 -4.39 -12.10 6.04
N THR A 153 -3.60 -11.58 5.09
CA THR A 153 -3.93 -10.38 4.30
C THR A 153 -4.67 -10.71 2.99
N LEU A 154 -4.39 -11.88 2.40
CA LEU A 154 -4.77 -12.28 1.04
C LEU A 154 -6.26 -12.59 0.87
N VAL A 155 -6.78 -13.48 1.71
CA VAL A 155 -7.93 -14.30 1.29
C VAL A 155 -9.27 -13.61 1.58
N PHE A 156 -9.33 -12.68 2.53
CA PHE A 156 -10.60 -12.25 3.11
C PHE A 156 -10.75 -10.75 3.30
N ASN A 157 -10.02 -9.93 2.54
CA ASN A 157 -10.30 -8.50 2.58
C ASN A 157 -11.62 -8.21 1.84
N GLY A 158 -12.71 -8.27 2.60
CA GLY A 158 -14.07 -8.04 2.11
C GLY A 158 -14.22 -6.70 1.40
N PHE A 159 -13.44 -5.69 1.78
CA PHE A 159 -13.46 -4.38 1.13
C PHE A 159 -13.15 -4.50 -0.37
N TYR A 160 -12.09 -5.22 -0.75
CA TYR A 160 -11.73 -5.38 -2.16
C TYR A 160 -12.77 -6.19 -2.94
N ILE A 161 -13.34 -7.23 -2.32
CA ILE A 161 -14.42 -8.04 -2.93
C ILE A 161 -15.65 -7.17 -3.20
N ILE A 162 -16.04 -6.33 -2.24
CA ILE A 162 -17.18 -5.42 -2.37
C ILE A 162 -16.90 -4.34 -3.43
N LEU A 163 -15.68 -3.80 -3.52
CA LEU A 163 -15.30 -2.86 -4.57
C LEU A 163 -15.43 -3.48 -5.97
N PHE A 164 -14.88 -4.68 -6.18
CA PHE A 164 -15.05 -5.40 -7.45
C PHE A 164 -16.52 -5.66 -7.75
N LYS A 165 -17.28 -6.15 -6.77
CA LYS A 165 -18.71 -6.46 -6.93
C LYS A 165 -19.49 -5.20 -7.35
N SER A 166 -19.23 -4.08 -6.67
CA SER A 166 -19.89 -2.80 -6.97
C SER A 166 -19.53 -2.31 -8.37
N ASN A 167 -18.25 -2.42 -8.75
CA ASN A 167 -17.79 -2.03 -10.08
C ASN A 167 -18.43 -2.89 -11.18
N PHE A 168 -18.45 -4.21 -11.01
CA PHE A 168 -19.06 -5.13 -11.97
C PHE A 168 -20.56 -4.88 -12.12
N ALA A 169 -21.28 -4.72 -11.01
CA ALA A 169 -22.72 -4.45 -11.03
C ALA A 169 -23.07 -3.10 -11.69
N THR A 170 -22.17 -2.12 -11.59
CA THR A 170 -22.42 -0.75 -12.07
C THR A 170 -22.01 -0.54 -13.53
N ASN A 171 -20.94 -1.21 -13.99
CA ASN A 171 -20.33 -0.95 -15.29
C ASN A 171 -20.58 -2.05 -16.33
N ILE A 172 -21.07 -3.23 -15.92
CA ILE A 172 -21.27 -4.36 -16.83
C ILE A 172 -22.76 -4.56 -17.05
N HIS A 173 -23.22 -4.22 -18.26
CA HIS A 173 -24.61 -4.36 -18.63
C HIS A 173 -25.02 -5.85 -18.74
N PRO A 174 -26.14 -6.31 -18.14
CA PRO A 174 -26.56 -7.71 -18.19
C PRO A 174 -26.67 -8.29 -19.60
N ALA A 175 -27.12 -7.49 -20.56
CA ALA A 175 -27.22 -7.85 -21.97
C ALA A 175 -25.90 -8.36 -22.59
N LEU A 176 -24.72 -7.89 -22.13
CA LEU A 176 -23.42 -8.41 -22.60
C LEU A 176 -23.21 -9.87 -22.20
N ILE A 177 -23.65 -10.22 -20.99
CA ILE A 177 -23.55 -11.58 -20.46
C ILE A 177 -24.57 -12.48 -21.16
N GLU A 178 -25.80 -12.01 -21.38
CA GLU A 178 -26.85 -12.74 -22.09
C GLU A 178 -26.48 -13.02 -23.55
N ALA A 179 -25.95 -12.02 -24.27
CA ALA A 179 -25.47 -12.19 -25.64
C ALA A 179 -24.37 -13.25 -25.71
N ALA A 180 -23.37 -13.19 -24.83
CA ALA A 180 -22.30 -14.19 -24.79
C ALA A 180 -22.83 -15.60 -24.48
N LYS A 181 -23.85 -15.72 -23.62
CA LYS A 181 -24.50 -17.02 -23.34
C LYS A 181 -25.29 -17.55 -24.54
N ILE A 182 -25.96 -16.68 -25.30
CA ILE A 182 -26.63 -17.04 -26.56
C ILE A 182 -25.61 -17.58 -27.57
N ASP A 183 -24.41 -16.99 -27.61
CA ASP A 183 -23.27 -17.45 -28.42
C ASP A 183 -22.60 -18.74 -27.88
N GLY A 184 -23.15 -19.35 -26.82
CA GLY A 184 -22.64 -20.60 -26.24
C GLY A 184 -21.41 -20.44 -25.34
N ALA A 185 -21.05 -19.22 -24.95
CA ALA A 185 -19.93 -18.99 -24.04
C ALA A 185 -20.23 -19.52 -22.63
N ASN A 186 -19.28 -20.26 -22.06
CA ASN A 186 -19.35 -20.70 -20.67
C ASN A 186 -18.99 -19.55 -19.70
N GLU A 187 -19.35 -19.71 -18.42
CA GLU A 187 -19.17 -18.65 -17.41
C GLU A 187 -17.71 -18.23 -17.20
N PHE A 188 -16.77 -19.17 -17.27
CA PHE A 188 -15.35 -18.87 -17.12
C PHE A 188 -14.80 -18.09 -18.33
N TYR A 189 -15.30 -18.38 -19.53
CA TYR A 189 -15.02 -17.63 -20.75
C TYR A 189 -15.52 -16.20 -20.61
N ILE A 190 -16.79 -16.01 -20.22
CA ILE A 190 -17.39 -14.68 -20.00
C ILE A 190 -16.56 -13.89 -18.99
N TYR A 191 -16.24 -14.49 -17.85
CA TYR A 191 -15.39 -13.88 -16.83
C TYR A 191 -14.03 -13.43 -17.40
N ARG A 192 -13.29 -14.34 -18.04
CA ARG A 192 -11.91 -14.07 -18.46
C ARG A 192 -11.81 -13.18 -19.70
N LYS A 193 -12.71 -13.31 -20.66
CA LYS A 193 -12.65 -12.65 -21.97
C LYS A 193 -13.50 -11.39 -22.07
N ILE A 194 -14.49 -11.21 -21.19
CA ILE A 194 -15.41 -10.06 -21.24
C ILE A 194 -15.27 -9.24 -19.94
N ILE A 195 -15.48 -9.86 -18.79
CA ILE A 195 -15.52 -9.15 -17.50
C ILE A 195 -14.16 -8.55 -17.13
N LEU A 196 -13.09 -9.36 -17.14
CA LEU A 196 -11.75 -8.91 -16.73
C LEU A 196 -11.19 -7.76 -17.61
N PRO A 197 -11.27 -7.82 -18.96
CA PRO A 197 -10.78 -6.72 -19.80
C PRO A 197 -11.52 -5.39 -19.59
N ILE A 198 -12.85 -5.44 -19.44
CA ILE A 198 -13.66 -4.24 -19.15
C ILE A 198 -13.31 -3.67 -17.77
N SER A 199 -12.91 -4.53 -16.85
CA SER A 199 -12.58 -4.18 -15.46
C SER A 199 -11.12 -3.80 -15.24
N LEU A 200 -10.32 -3.66 -16.29
CA LEU A 200 -8.89 -3.34 -16.17
C LEU A 200 -8.60 -2.10 -15.31
N PRO A 201 -9.39 -0.99 -15.38
CA PRO A 201 -9.16 0.17 -14.52
C PRO A 201 -9.29 -0.14 -13.02
N ILE A 202 -10.34 -0.89 -12.62
CA ILE A 202 -10.55 -1.24 -11.20
C ILE A 202 -9.55 -2.29 -10.73
N ILE A 203 -9.15 -3.23 -11.59
CA ILE A 203 -8.10 -4.22 -11.29
C ILE A 203 -6.78 -3.51 -10.98
N ALA A 204 -6.42 -2.51 -11.78
CA ALA A 204 -5.17 -1.77 -11.57
C ALA A 204 -5.23 -0.88 -10.32
N ALA A 205 -6.37 -0.22 -10.05
CA ALA A 205 -6.55 0.58 -8.83
C ALA A 205 -6.47 -0.28 -7.57
N ILE A 206 -7.21 -1.40 -7.51
CA ILE A 206 -7.16 -2.34 -6.38
C ILE A 206 -5.79 -3.00 -6.29
N GLY A 207 -5.17 -3.34 -7.42
CA GLY A 207 -3.83 -3.92 -7.47
C GLY A 207 -2.78 -3.02 -6.82
N LEU A 208 -2.87 -1.72 -7.04
CA LEU A 208 -2.01 -0.75 -6.35
C LEU A 208 -2.28 -0.75 -4.84
N MET A 209 -3.55 -0.64 -4.44
CA MET A 209 -3.92 -0.59 -3.01
C MET A 209 -3.45 -1.85 -2.26
N VAL A 210 -3.65 -3.03 -2.86
CA VAL A 210 -3.19 -4.31 -2.31
C VAL A 210 -1.67 -4.38 -2.29
N GLY A 211 -1.00 -3.99 -3.37
CA GLY A 211 0.46 -4.01 -3.47
C GLY A 211 1.13 -3.12 -2.45
N ILE A 212 0.62 -1.90 -2.25
CA ILE A 212 1.06 -0.99 -1.18
C ILE A 212 0.79 -1.62 0.18
N GLY A 213 -0.35 -2.30 0.37
CA GLY A 213 -0.68 -3.03 1.60
C GLY A 213 0.38 -4.07 1.95
N TYR A 214 0.72 -4.97 1.02
CA TYR A 214 1.77 -5.98 1.23
C TYR A 214 3.16 -5.38 1.41
N TRP A 215 3.49 -4.33 0.66
CA TRP A 215 4.78 -3.65 0.78
C TRP A 215 4.97 -3.06 2.18
N ASN A 216 3.90 -2.55 2.78
CA ASN A 216 3.91 -1.92 4.09
C ASN A 216 3.59 -2.88 5.25
N ASP A 217 3.49 -4.19 4.99
CA ASP A 217 3.12 -5.17 6.01
C ASP A 217 4.28 -5.50 6.95
N TRP A 218 4.28 -4.82 8.10
CA TRP A 218 5.11 -5.16 9.26
C TRP A 218 4.33 -5.88 10.36
N VAL A 219 2.99 -5.77 10.35
CA VAL A 219 2.13 -6.24 11.44
C VAL A 219 2.06 -7.77 11.45
N ASN A 220 1.85 -8.40 10.30
CA ASN A 220 1.88 -9.87 10.24
C ASN A 220 3.27 -10.42 10.56
N GLY A 221 4.32 -9.71 10.14
CA GLY A 221 5.68 -10.08 10.50
C GLY A 221 5.91 -10.03 12.01
N LEU A 222 5.43 -8.98 12.68
CA LEU A 222 5.51 -8.86 14.14
C LEU A 222 4.80 -10.02 14.86
N TYR A 223 3.63 -10.44 14.39
CA TYR A 223 2.86 -11.48 15.05
C TYR A 223 3.38 -12.87 14.73
N TYR A 224 3.62 -13.16 13.46
CA TYR A 224 3.79 -14.55 13.00
C TYR A 224 5.24 -14.94 12.71
N ILE A 225 6.18 -13.99 12.66
CA ILE A 225 7.57 -14.24 12.29
C ILE A 225 8.51 -13.89 13.45
N ASN A 226 9.15 -14.92 13.99
CA ASN A 226 10.23 -14.81 14.96
C ASN A 226 11.61 -15.10 14.33
N ASN A 227 11.63 -15.79 13.19
CA ASN A 227 12.86 -16.08 12.46
C ASN A 227 13.34 -14.82 11.71
N THR A 228 14.46 -14.24 12.16
CA THR A 228 15.08 -13.05 11.55
C THR A 228 15.45 -13.25 10.08
N ASN A 229 15.61 -14.50 9.63
CA ASN A 229 15.84 -14.82 8.23
C ASN A 229 14.62 -14.62 7.32
N LEU A 230 13.43 -14.48 7.92
CA LEU A 230 12.16 -14.27 7.22
C LEU A 230 11.61 -12.86 7.43
N TYR A 231 12.40 -11.92 7.94
CA TYR A 231 11.95 -10.54 8.09
C TYR A 231 11.78 -9.87 6.73
N SER A 232 10.61 -9.28 6.49
CA SER A 232 10.41 -8.32 5.42
C SER A 232 11.18 -7.03 5.72
N LEU A 233 11.31 -6.16 4.72
CA LEU A 233 11.97 -4.87 4.85
C LEU A 233 11.32 -4.06 5.97
N GLN A 234 9.99 -3.96 5.97
CA GLN A 234 9.27 -3.18 6.98
C GLN A 234 9.43 -3.74 8.38
N VAL A 235 9.46 -5.07 8.55
CA VAL A 235 9.71 -5.70 9.86
C VAL A 235 11.12 -5.39 10.34
N TYR A 236 12.11 -5.54 9.46
CA TYR A 236 13.50 -5.26 9.78
C TYR A 236 13.70 -3.79 10.18
N LEU A 237 13.18 -2.87 9.38
CA LEU A 237 13.22 -1.43 9.62
C LEU A 237 12.52 -1.04 10.93
N ASN A 238 11.33 -1.58 11.21
CA ASN A 238 10.62 -1.32 12.46
C ASN A 238 11.36 -1.87 13.68
N ASN A 239 11.93 -3.08 13.60
CA ASN A 239 12.71 -3.65 14.68
C ASN A 239 13.94 -2.81 15.00
N MET A 240 14.64 -2.31 13.97
CA MET A 240 15.78 -1.41 14.16
C MET A 240 15.38 -0.07 14.79
N LEU A 241 14.26 0.52 14.36
CA LEU A 241 13.69 1.72 15.00
C LEU A 241 13.39 1.49 16.48
N ASN A 242 12.79 0.34 16.81
CA ASN A 242 12.43 -0.03 18.18
C ASN A 242 13.67 -0.28 19.04
N ASN A 243 14.66 -0.99 18.51
CA ASN A 243 15.94 -1.22 19.18
C ASN A 243 16.67 0.10 19.46
N MET A 244 16.70 1.03 18.50
CA MET A 244 17.29 2.36 18.72
C MET A 244 16.54 3.15 19.79
N ARG A 245 15.20 3.10 19.82
CA ARG A 245 14.41 3.76 20.87
C ARG A 245 14.71 3.17 22.25
N ALA A 246 14.83 1.85 22.35
CA ALA A 246 15.19 1.18 23.59
C ALA A 246 16.59 1.58 24.07
N LEU A 247 17.59 1.61 23.18
CA LEU A 247 18.95 2.04 23.50
C LEU A 247 19.01 3.47 24.05
N ILE A 248 18.28 4.40 23.43
CA ILE A 248 18.21 5.80 23.91
C ILE A 248 17.52 5.89 25.27
N ALA A 249 16.45 5.13 25.48
CA ALA A 249 15.76 5.10 26.78
C ALA A 249 16.67 4.55 27.89
N MET A 250 17.50 3.55 27.58
CA MET A 250 18.48 2.99 28.50
C MET A 250 19.65 3.95 28.75
N SER A 251 20.14 4.65 27.73
CA SER A 251 21.26 5.61 27.88
C SER A 251 20.88 6.84 28.70
N ALA A 252 19.62 7.29 28.60
CA ALA A 252 19.08 8.38 29.41
C ALA A 252 19.10 8.08 30.92
N GLY A 253 19.09 6.80 31.33
CA GLY A 253 19.23 6.38 32.72
C GLY A 253 20.68 6.23 33.21
N MET A 254 21.67 6.26 32.30
CA MET A 254 23.08 5.95 32.60
C MET A 254 24.05 7.12 32.39
N SER A 255 23.57 8.33 32.09
CA SER A 255 24.43 9.51 31.82
C SER A 255 25.46 9.28 30.72
N ILE A 256 25.19 8.35 29.79
CA ILE A 256 26.04 8.11 28.63
C ILE A 256 25.79 9.24 27.63
N ASP A 257 26.87 9.81 27.08
CA ASP A 257 26.78 10.88 26.08
C ASP A 257 25.94 10.41 24.88
N ILE A 258 24.76 11.01 24.74
CA ILE A 258 23.78 10.68 23.69
C ILE A 258 24.27 11.21 22.33
N GLY A 259 25.30 12.07 22.30
CA GLY A 259 25.84 12.67 21.08
C GLY A 259 26.48 11.67 20.10
N GLU A 260 26.87 10.47 20.55
CA GLU A 260 27.52 9.47 19.69
C GLU A 260 26.57 8.41 19.09
N LEU A 261 25.29 8.42 19.47
CA LEU A 261 24.29 7.52 18.89
C LEU A 261 23.51 8.28 17.81
N PRO A 262 23.83 8.10 16.52
CA PRO A 262 23.12 8.75 15.42
C PRO A 262 21.70 8.21 15.25
N ALA A 263 20.82 8.60 16.15
CA ALA A 263 19.46 8.09 16.21
C ALA A 263 18.57 8.77 15.16
N ILE A 264 18.76 10.06 14.87
CA ILE A 264 17.87 10.84 14.00
C ILE A 264 18.17 10.56 12.54
N GLY A 265 19.43 10.66 12.11
CA GLY A 265 19.86 10.39 10.75
C GLY A 265 19.53 8.96 10.31
N ILE A 266 19.76 7.97 11.18
CA ILE A 266 19.39 6.56 10.89
C ILE A 266 17.86 6.41 10.78
N ARG A 267 17.06 7.02 11.66
CA ARG A 267 15.59 6.99 11.55
C ARG A 267 15.10 7.58 10.23
N MET A 268 15.69 8.70 9.79
CA MET A 268 15.34 9.33 8.52
C MET A 268 15.74 8.45 7.33
N ALA A 269 16.95 7.86 7.35
CA ALA A 269 17.40 6.95 6.31
C ALA A 269 16.54 5.67 6.23
N ILE A 270 16.11 5.12 7.37
CA ILE A 270 15.12 4.01 7.41
C ILE A 270 13.84 4.40 6.67
N ALA A 271 13.30 5.59 6.96
CA ALA A 271 12.07 6.06 6.33
C ALA A 271 12.26 6.27 4.81
N VAL A 272 13.42 6.79 4.39
CA VAL A 272 13.79 6.90 2.96
C VAL A 272 13.78 5.53 2.29
N VAL A 273 14.52 4.57 2.84
CA VAL A 273 14.67 3.22 2.28
C VAL A 273 13.33 2.49 2.17
N GLY A 274 12.45 2.64 3.15
CA GLY A 274 11.11 2.06 3.11
C GLY A 274 10.18 2.70 2.06
N THR A 275 10.38 3.99 1.76
CA THR A 275 9.48 4.80 0.92
C THR A 275 9.90 4.86 -0.55
N ILE A 276 11.20 4.88 -0.85
CA ILE A 276 11.75 5.02 -2.21
C ILE A 276 11.11 4.03 -3.21
N PRO A 277 10.98 2.72 -2.90
CA PRO A 277 10.45 1.78 -3.88
C PRO A 277 9.00 2.06 -4.26
N ILE A 278 8.19 2.56 -3.32
CA ILE A 278 6.81 2.99 -3.59
C ILE A 278 6.81 4.19 -4.52
N LEU A 279 7.69 5.17 -4.29
CA LEU A 279 7.81 6.37 -5.13
C LEU A 279 8.27 6.02 -6.56
N ILE A 280 9.18 5.06 -6.71
CA ILE A 280 9.63 4.58 -8.03
C ILE A 280 8.48 3.89 -8.77
N LEU A 281 7.65 3.13 -8.05
CA LEU A 281 6.52 2.41 -8.63
C LEU A 281 5.34 3.32 -8.99
N TYR A 282 5.15 4.44 -8.28
CA TYR A 282 3.99 5.32 -8.44
C TYR A 282 3.71 5.78 -9.88
N PRO A 283 4.68 6.25 -10.70
CA PRO A 283 4.45 6.65 -12.09
C PRO A 283 3.87 5.54 -12.97
N PHE A 284 4.22 4.27 -12.69
CA PHE A 284 3.72 3.13 -13.46
C PHE A 284 2.23 2.87 -13.21
N PHE A 285 1.73 3.22 -12.02
CA PHE A 285 0.32 3.05 -11.63
C PHE A 285 -0.52 4.31 -11.80
N GLN A 286 0.10 5.48 -11.92
CA GLN A 286 -0.57 6.77 -12.09
C GLN A 286 -1.56 6.77 -13.28
N ARG A 287 -1.18 6.16 -14.41
CA ARG A 287 -2.04 6.10 -15.60
C ARG A 287 -3.34 5.31 -15.35
N ALA A 288 -3.26 4.24 -14.56
CA ALA A 288 -4.43 3.46 -14.17
C ALA A 288 -5.33 4.22 -13.18
N PHE A 289 -4.73 4.99 -12.26
CA PHE A 289 -5.46 5.84 -11.33
C PHE A 289 -6.26 6.93 -12.04
N ILE A 290 -5.63 7.62 -12.99
CA ILE A 290 -6.29 8.67 -13.78
C ILE A 290 -7.45 8.08 -14.58
N ALA A 291 -7.26 6.91 -15.23
CA ALA A 291 -8.32 6.25 -15.98
C ALA A 291 -9.51 5.80 -15.09
N GLY A 292 -9.24 5.33 -13.86
CA GLY A 292 -10.29 4.93 -12.92
C GLY A 292 -11.11 6.10 -12.39
N ILE A 293 -10.47 7.23 -12.09
CA ILE A 293 -11.14 8.44 -11.59
C ILE A 293 -11.94 9.14 -12.69
N THR A 294 -11.41 9.22 -13.92
CA THR A 294 -12.12 9.86 -15.03
C THR A 294 -13.39 9.11 -15.40
N LEU A 295 -13.42 7.78 -15.36
CA LEU A 295 -14.64 6.99 -15.60
C LEU A 295 -15.73 7.21 -14.52
N GLY A 296 -15.34 7.50 -13.27
CA GLY A 296 -16.28 7.84 -12.20
C GLY A 296 -16.86 9.26 -12.31
N GLY A 297 -16.13 10.18 -12.94
CA GLY A 297 -16.52 11.59 -13.09
C GLY A 297 -17.34 11.93 -14.33
N ILE A 298 -17.49 11.00 -15.29
CA ILE A 298 -18.30 11.21 -16.52
C ILE A 298 -19.75 10.72 -16.33
N LYS A 299 -20.17 10.45 -15.09
CA LYS A 299 -21.58 10.22 -14.75
C LYS A 299 -22.24 11.52 -14.28
N GLU A 300 -22.35 12.48 -15.19
CA GLU A 300 -23.40 13.51 -15.23
C GLU A 300 -23.76 13.78 -16.70
#